data_AF-A0A6B3FJY3-F1
#
_entry.id   AF-A0A6B3FJY3-F1
#
_cell.length_a   1.000
_cell.length_b   1.000
_cell.length_c   1.000
_cell.angle_alpha   90.00
_cell.angle_beta   90.00
_cell.angle_gamma   90.00
#
_symmetry.space_group_name_H-M   'P 1'
#
loop_
_entity.id
_entity.type
_entity.pdbx_description
1 polymer ?
#
loop_
_entity_poly.entity_id
_entity_poly.type
_entity_poly.pdbx_seq_one_letter_code
_entity_poly.pdbx_strand_id
1 'polypeptide(L)'
;AIDEEEPPTLLVDEADTIFGPKFAEKNEEMRGLLNAGHQRGRYVTRVVGNDHTPHRFATFAMAAIAGIGDLPDTIMDRSVVIRMRRRAEGEKVKPF
;
A
#
# COMPACT_ATOMS: atom_id res chain seq x y z
N ALA A 1 15.94 3.96 2.82
CA ALA A 1 15.05 4.56 1.81
C ALA A 1 14.72 3.48 0.78
N ILE A 2 13.61 3.60 0.03
CA ILE A 2 13.34 2.70 -1.09
C ILE A 2 14.46 2.90 -2.12
N ASP A 3 15.16 1.82 -2.46
CA ASP A 3 16.17 1.80 -3.53
C ASP A 3 15.48 1.57 -4.89
N GLU A 4 16.01 2.17 -5.95
CA GLU A 4 15.41 2.05 -7.29
C GLU A 4 15.73 0.73 -7.98
N GLU A 5 16.91 0.16 -7.75
CA GLU A 5 17.34 -1.09 -8.35
C GLU A 5 16.73 -2.27 -7.58
N GLU A 6 16.83 -2.21 -6.24
CA GLU A 6 16.38 -3.23 -5.31
C GLU A 6 15.33 -2.69 -4.30
N PRO A 7 14.11 -2.39 -4.79
CA PRO A 7 13.06 -1.88 -3.91
C PRO A 7 12.60 -2.97 -2.92
N PRO A 8 12.31 -2.61 -1.66
CA PRO A 8 11.77 -3.55 -0.69
C PRO A 8 10.34 -3.98 -1.09
N THR A 9 9.90 -5.10 -0.51
CA THR A 9 8.47 -5.46 -0.51
C THR A 9 7.80 -4.87 0.72
N LEU A 10 6.74 -4.11 0.53
CA LEU A 10 5.93 -3.53 1.59
C LEU A 10 4.79 -4.49 1.94
N LEU A 11 4.64 -4.78 3.23
CA LEU A 11 3.49 -5.51 3.76
C LEU A 11 2.70 -4.53 4.63
N VAL A 12 1.48 -4.22 4.23
CA VAL A 12 0.59 -3.30 4.94
C VAL A 12 -0.59 -4.11 5.46
N ASP A 13 -0.67 -4.29 6.77
CA ASP A 13 -1.80 -4.94 7.43
C ASP A 13 -2.78 -3.88 7.96
N GLU A 14 -4.01 -4.29 8.27
CA GLU A 14 -5.08 -3.42 8.78
C GLU A 14 -5.34 -2.18 7.91
N ALA A 15 -5.20 -2.31 6.58
CA ALA A 15 -5.29 -1.20 5.65
C ALA A 15 -6.68 -0.52 5.64
N ASP A 16 -7.73 -1.19 6.11
CA ASP A 16 -9.06 -0.60 6.31
C ASP A 16 -9.07 0.48 7.41
N THR A 17 -8.11 0.47 8.34
CA THR A 17 -7.93 1.56 9.31
C THR A 17 -7.44 2.85 8.66
N ILE A 18 -6.72 2.71 7.54
CA ILE A 18 -6.16 3.82 6.76
C ILE A 18 -7.11 4.24 5.65
N PHE A 19 -7.64 3.28 4.90
CA PHE A 19 -8.38 3.52 3.67
C PHE A 19 -9.87 3.21 3.77
N GLY A 20 -10.37 2.82 4.94
CA GLY A 20 -11.79 2.58 5.15
C GLY A 20 -12.63 3.84 4.90
N PRO A 21 -13.96 3.70 4.70
CA PRO A 21 -14.84 4.77 4.25
C PRO A 21 -14.77 6.05 5.10
N LYS A 22 -14.48 5.92 6.40
CA LYS A 22 -14.36 7.01 7.36
C LYS A 22 -13.08 7.85 7.19
N PHE A 23 -12.03 7.28 6.61
CA PHE A 23 -10.68 7.87 6.54
C PHE A 23 -10.16 8.04 5.11
N ALA A 24 -10.84 7.47 4.11
CA ALA A 24 -10.43 7.47 2.71
C ALA A 24 -10.12 8.87 2.15
N GLU A 25 -10.93 9.89 2.47
CA GLU A 25 -10.68 11.28 2.03
C GLU A 25 -9.48 11.93 2.74
N LYS A 26 -9.20 11.55 3.99
CA LYS A 26 -8.11 12.12 4.79
C LYS A 26 -6.74 11.56 4.43
N ASN A 27 -6.71 10.39 3.79
CA ASN A 27 -5.48 9.66 3.46
C ASN A 27 -5.16 9.67 1.96
N GLU A 28 -5.57 10.73 1.26
CA GLU A 28 -5.31 10.91 -0.17
C GLU A 28 -3.81 10.86 -0.51
N GLU A 29 -2.97 11.40 0.35
CA GLU A 29 -1.52 11.39 0.18
C GLU A 29 -0.93 9.97 0.19
N MET A 30 -1.37 9.12 1.14
CA MET A 30 -0.93 7.72 1.19
C MET A 30 -1.46 6.93 -0.01
N ARG A 31 -2.70 7.17 -0.42
CA ARG A 31 -3.26 6.59 -1.65
C ARG A 31 -2.42 7.01 -2.87
N GLY A 32 -2.04 8.29 -2.94
CA GLY A 32 -1.17 8.82 -3.98
C GLY A 32 0.20 8.13 -4.02
N LEU A 33 0.80 7.89 -2.85
CA LEU A 33 2.09 7.19 -2.73
C LEU A 33 2.00 5.75 -3.22
N LEU A 34 0.99 4.99 -2.78
CA LEU A 34 0.77 3.61 -3.22
C LEU A 34 0.47 3.55 -4.72
N ASN A 35 -0.34 4.46 -5.23
CA ASN A 35 -0.63 4.58 -6.66
C ASN A 35 0.62 4.95 -7.47
N ALA A 36 1.53 5.77 -6.96
CA ALA A 36 2.81 6.04 -7.62
C ALA A 36 3.74 4.82 -7.56
N GLY A 37 3.64 4.03 -6.50
CA GLY A 37 4.50 2.87 -6.24
C GLY A 37 4.27 1.65 -7.13
N HIS A 38 3.19 1.60 -7.91
CA HIS A 38 2.95 0.48 -8.85
C HIS A 38 3.84 0.53 -10.11
N GLN A 39 4.52 1.66 -10.38
CA GLN A 39 5.35 1.86 -11.57
C GLN A 39 6.74 2.40 -11.21
N ARG A 40 7.79 1.84 -11.84
CA ARG A 40 9.18 2.34 -11.73
C ARG A 40 9.33 3.76 -12.28
N GLY A 41 10.36 4.48 -11.80
CA GLY A 41 10.68 5.84 -12.25
C GLY A 41 9.73 6.93 -11.73
N ARG A 42 8.93 6.62 -10.71
CA ARG A 42 8.06 7.56 -10.00
C ARG A 42 8.70 7.99 -8.68
N TYR A 43 8.45 9.25 -8.32
CA TYR A 43 9.06 9.89 -7.16
C TYR A 43 8.06 10.75 -6.42
N VAL A 44 8.24 10.83 -5.11
CA VAL A 44 7.63 11.87 -4.27
C VAL A 44 8.72 12.84 -3.80
N THR A 45 8.43 14.13 -3.79
CA THR A 45 9.35 15.14 -3.24
C THR A 45 8.93 15.46 -1.83
N ARG A 46 9.86 15.35 -0.87
CA ARG A 46 9.66 15.78 0.52
C ARG A 46 10.76 16.74 0.93
N VAL A 47 10.37 17.74 1.69
CA VAL A 47 11.32 18.59 2.40
C VAL A 47 11.82 17.82 3.62
N VAL A 48 13.13 17.73 3.77
CA VAL A 48 13.77 17.02 4.89
C VAL A 48 14.89 17.89 5.46
N GLY A 49 15.24 17.63 6.72
CA GLY A 49 16.29 18.38 7.41
C GLY A 49 15.82 19.75 7.93
N ASN A 50 16.67 20.37 8.76
CA ASN A 50 16.41 21.69 9.34
C ASN A 50 16.65 22.83 8.33
N ASP A 51 17.37 22.54 7.26
CA ASP A 51 17.66 23.43 6.13
C ASP A 51 16.52 23.48 5.10
N HIS A 52 15.46 22.68 5.28
CA HIS A 52 14.29 22.61 4.43
C HIS A 52 14.62 22.29 2.96
N THR A 53 15.61 21.42 2.73
CA THR A 53 16.02 21.04 1.39
C THR A 53 15.06 20.01 0.77
N PRO A 54 14.50 20.27 -0.44
CA PRO A 54 13.68 19.29 -1.15
C PRO A 54 14.49 18.08 -1.60
N HIS A 55 14.01 16.88 -1.26
CA HIS A 55 14.60 15.61 -1.67
C HIS A 55 13.56 14.74 -2.39
N ARG A 56 14.00 14.02 -3.42
CA ARG A 56 13.17 13.06 -4.16
C ARG A 56 13.36 11.67 -3.58
N PHE A 57 12.26 10.97 -3.37
CA PHE A 57 12.22 9.60 -2.88
C PHE A 57 11.56 8.72 -3.93
N ALA A 58 12.24 7.65 -4.32
CA ALA A 58 11.65 6.62 -5.16
C ALA A 58 10.42 6.02 -4.47
N THR A 59 9.35 5.78 -5.24
CA THR A 59 8.09 5.26 -4.69
C THR A 59 7.84 3.81 -5.05
N PHE A 60 8.55 3.29 -6.07
CA PHE A 60 8.29 1.96 -6.58
C PHE A 60 8.62 0.88 -5.54
N ALA A 61 7.63 0.07 -5.20
CA ALA A 61 7.78 -1.08 -4.33
C ALA A 61 6.67 -2.08 -4.63
N MET A 62 7.00 -3.37 -4.55
CA MET A 62 5.95 -4.39 -4.52
C MET A 62 5.22 -4.27 -3.18
N ALA A 63 3.89 -4.21 -3.20
CA ALA A 63 3.09 -4.06 -1.99
C ALA A 63 2.06 -5.18 -1.89
N ALA A 64 2.00 -5.83 -0.73
CA ALA A 64 0.86 -6.64 -0.32
C ALA A 64 0.08 -5.84 0.73
N ILE A 65 -1.20 -5.62 0.46
CA ILE A 65 -2.08 -4.80 1.29
C ILE A 65 -3.23 -5.68 1.77
N ALA A 66 -3.33 -5.86 3.08
CA ALA A 66 -4.37 -6.62 3.74
C ALA A 66 -5.31 -5.66 4.47
N GLY A 67 -6.61 -5.87 4.33
CA GLY A 67 -7.63 -5.08 4.99
C GLY A 67 -9.00 -5.76 4.89
N ILE A 68 -9.93 -5.31 5.71
CA ILE A 68 -11.32 -5.80 5.70
C ILE A 68 -12.17 -4.96 4.75
N GLY A 69 -12.93 -5.64 3.89
CA GLY A 69 -13.81 -5.00 2.92
C GLY A 69 -13.08 -4.59 1.65
N ASP A 70 -13.63 -3.62 0.93
CA ASP A 70 -13.03 -3.09 -0.29
C ASP A 70 -12.09 -1.92 0.04
N LEU A 71 -10.91 -1.91 -0.58
CA LEU A 71 -9.98 -0.78 -0.58
C LEU A 71 -10.37 0.21 -1.69
N PRO A 72 -9.81 1.44 -1.72
CA PRO A 72 -10.11 2.41 -2.76
C PRO A 72 -9.89 1.84 -4.17
N ASP A 73 -10.84 2.10 -5.08
CA ASP A 73 -10.86 1.54 -6.45
C ASP A 73 -9.52 1.67 -7.16
N THR A 74 -8.86 2.84 -7.07
CA THR A 74 -7.57 3.07 -7.73
C THR A 74 -6.43 2.14 -7.29
N ILE A 75 -6.53 1.58 -6.07
CA ILE A 75 -5.59 0.58 -5.55
C ILE A 75 -6.05 -0.81 -6.03
N MET A 76 -7.35 -1.11 -5.91
CA MET A 76 -7.93 -2.39 -6.31
C MET A 76 -7.75 -2.68 -7.81
N ASP A 77 -7.98 -1.69 -8.67
CA ASP A 77 -7.83 -1.77 -10.13
C ASP A 77 -6.40 -2.11 -10.58
N ARG A 78 -5.40 -1.81 -9.72
CA ARG A 78 -3.96 -2.04 -9.98
C ARG A 78 -3.41 -3.25 -9.21
N SER A 79 -4.29 -4.01 -8.57
CA SER A 79 -3.93 -5.11 -7.67
C SER A 79 -4.48 -6.44 -8.17
N VAL A 80 -3.79 -7.53 -7.82
CA VAL A 80 -4.39 -8.86 -7.86
C VAL A 80 -5.13 -9.06 -6.53
N VAL A 81 -6.47 -9.06 -6.59
CA VAL A 81 -7.30 -9.13 -5.38
C VAL A 81 -7.49 -10.57 -4.92
N ILE A 82 -7.05 -10.88 -3.70
CA ILE A 82 -7.27 -12.18 -3.04
C ILE A 82 -8.33 -12.00 -1.95
N ARG A 83 -9.55 -12.51 -2.18
CA ARG A 83 -10.61 -12.47 -1.16
C ARG A 83 -10.47 -13.63 -0.19
N MET A 84 -10.22 -13.32 1.07
CA MET A 84 -10.23 -14.31 2.15
C MET A 84 -11.65 -14.48 2.69
N ARG A 85 -11.99 -15.72 3.06
CA ARG A 85 -13.23 -16.03 3.79
C ARG A 85 -12.92 -16.77 5.07
N ARG A 86 -13.81 -16.65 6.05
CA ARG A 86 -13.74 -17.46 7.26
C ARG A 86 -13.86 -18.94 6.89
N ARG A 87 -13.09 -19.76 7.60
CA ARG A 87 -13.17 -21.22 7.52
C ARG A 87 -14.59 -21.67 7.87
N ALA A 88 -15.16 -22.55 7.04
CA ALA A 88 -16.46 -23.16 7.32
C ALA A 88 -16.32 -24.34 8.28
N GLU A 89 -17.43 -24.74 8.91
CA GLU A 89 -17.47 -25.93 9.75
C GLU A 89 -17.04 -27.17 8.95
N GLY A 90 -16.12 -27.96 9.51
CA GLY A 90 -15.62 -29.19 8.88
C GLY A 90 -14.50 -29.01 7.84
N GLU A 91 -14.20 -27.79 7.36
CA GLU A 91 -13.06 -27.58 6.45
C GLU A 91 -11.74 -27.88 7.17
N LYS A 92 -10.84 -28.65 6.56
CA LYS A 92 -9.49 -28.89 7.11
C LYS A 92 -8.50 -27.98 6.40
N VAL A 93 -7.79 -27.16 7.16
CA VAL A 93 -6.73 -26.28 6.66
C VAL A 93 -5.40 -26.83 7.16
N LYS A 94 -4.38 -26.84 6.29
CA LYS A 94 -3.03 -27.22 6.72
C LYS A 94 -2.51 -26.17 7.73
N PRO A 95 -1.83 -26.60 8.81
CA PRO A 95 -1.02 -25.67 9.59
C PRO A 95 0.04 -25.03 8.68
N PHE A 96 0.44 -23.80 9.01
CA PHE A 96 1.52 -23.10 8.34
C PHE A 96 2.86 -23.84 8.49
#